data_AF-A0A4Q2DZQ1-F1
#
_entry.id   AF-A0A4Q2DZQ1-F1
#
_cell.length_a   1.000
_cell.length_b   1.000
_cell.length_c   1.000
_cell.angle_alpha   90.00
_cell.angle_beta   90.00
_cell.angle_gamma   90.00
#
_symmetry.space_group_name_H-M   'P 1'
#
loop_
_entity.id
_entity.type
_entity.pdbx_description
1 polymer ?
#
loop_
_entity_poly.entity_id
_entity_poly.type
_entity_poly.pdbx_seq_one_letter_code
_entity_poly.pdbx_strand_id
1 'polypeptide(L)'
;MALPEETLLARYAFSQALSRSTALSALEVSLDDYLTSMALLPHTLAKTGKPGMSRKDLIKKLGELMQFRQQLNLNRENFVEVPDFYWAEPELEKCFKSLTNALEVRGRTASLNDKITYAADIQSMLRQLLTESSSHSMELIIIALIAVEVVIAIIREGPELWHMAFGTEEHKEHSSAKVSTA
;
A
#
# COMPACT_ATOMS: atom_id res chain seq x y z
N MET A 1 29.88 -38.92 -32.48
CA MET A 1 29.06 -39.78 -31.61
C MET A 1 27.83 -38.97 -31.23
N ALA A 2 26.75 -39.09 -32.00
CA ALA A 2 25.48 -38.45 -31.67
C ALA A 2 24.88 -39.20 -30.47
N LEU A 3 24.48 -38.44 -29.45
CA LEU A 3 23.78 -39.02 -28.30
C LEU A 3 22.40 -39.51 -28.75
N PRO A 4 21.84 -40.59 -28.16
CA PRO A 4 20.48 -41.03 -28.44
C PRO A 4 19.48 -39.87 -28.26
N GLU A 5 18.56 -39.69 -29.21
CA GLU A 5 17.54 -38.62 -29.19
C GLU A 5 16.82 -38.52 -27.82
N GLU A 6 16.46 -39.65 -27.22
CA GLU A 6 15.84 -39.69 -25.88
C GLU A 6 16.68 -39.05 -24.78
N THR A 7 18.01 -39.22 -24.83
CA THR A 7 18.91 -38.63 -23.82
C THR A 7 19.10 -37.13 -24.01
N LEU A 8 18.97 -36.62 -25.25
CA LEU A 8 19.05 -35.19 -25.54
C LEU A 8 17.79 -34.49 -25.03
N LEU A 9 16.63 -35.06 -25.37
CA LEU A 9 15.31 -34.64 -24.95
C LEU A 9 15.16 -34.61 -23.42
N ALA A 10 15.61 -35.66 -22.73
CA ALA A 10 15.61 -35.70 -21.26
C ALA A 10 16.51 -34.61 -20.63
N ARG A 11 17.70 -34.37 -21.20
CA ARG A 11 18.62 -33.31 -20.72
C ARG A 11 18.06 -31.91 -20.93
N TYR A 12 17.35 -31.68 -22.04
CA TYR A 12 16.68 -30.42 -22.32
C TYR A 12 15.56 -30.16 -21.31
N ALA A 13 14.66 -31.13 -21.13
CA ALA A 13 13.57 -31.06 -20.16
C ALA A 13 14.11 -30.82 -18.73
N PHE A 14 15.19 -31.52 -18.36
CA PHE A 14 15.85 -31.35 -17.07
C PHE A 14 16.42 -29.94 -16.87
N SER A 15 17.16 -29.43 -17.85
CA SER A 15 17.76 -28.09 -17.76
C SER A 15 16.69 -27.00 -17.67
N GLN A 16 15.58 -27.15 -18.40
CA GLN A 16 14.47 -26.20 -18.37
C GLN A 16 13.74 -26.23 -17.03
N ALA A 17 13.44 -27.41 -16.49
CA ALA A 17 12.81 -27.56 -15.17
C ALA A 17 13.68 -27.00 -14.04
N LEU A 18 15.00 -27.23 -14.10
CA LEU A 18 15.96 -26.73 -13.12
C LEU A 18 16.07 -25.19 -13.18
N SER A 19 16.15 -24.61 -14.38
CA SER A 19 16.12 -23.15 -14.58
C SER A 19 14.86 -22.53 -13.96
N ARG A 20 13.69 -23.10 -14.26
CA ARG A 20 12.40 -22.65 -13.67
C ARG A 20 12.39 -22.77 -12.15
N SER A 21 12.91 -23.86 -11.60
CA SER A 21 13.01 -24.07 -10.14
C SER A 21 13.91 -23.03 -9.46
N THR A 22 15.06 -22.71 -10.06
CA THR A 22 15.96 -21.68 -9.51
C THR A 22 15.37 -20.27 -9.57
N ALA A 23 14.68 -19.93 -10.65
CA ALA A 23 13.97 -18.66 -10.77
C ALA A 23 12.85 -18.53 -9.74
N LEU A 24 12.09 -19.62 -9.50
CA LEU A 24 11.08 -19.69 -8.44
C LEU A 24 11.72 -19.50 -7.06
N SER A 25 12.84 -20.18 -6.80
CA SER A 25 13.57 -20.09 -5.54
C SER A 25 14.08 -18.67 -5.24
N ALA A 26 14.52 -17.92 -6.24
CA ALA A 26 14.94 -16.53 -6.06
C ALA A 26 13.76 -15.64 -5.65
N LEU A 27 12.59 -15.88 -6.23
CA LEU A 27 11.37 -15.16 -5.89
C LEU A 27 10.85 -15.53 -4.49
N GLU A 28 10.96 -16.80 -4.09
CA GLU A 28 10.65 -17.26 -2.73
C GLU A 28 11.50 -16.51 -1.68
N VAL A 29 12.81 -16.44 -1.88
CA VAL A 29 13.72 -15.75 -0.96
C VAL A 29 13.37 -14.27 -0.85
N SER A 30 13.08 -13.61 -1.97
CA SER A 30 12.74 -12.19 -1.97
C SER A 30 11.38 -11.92 -1.29
N LEU A 31 10.41 -12.81 -1.45
CA LEU A 31 9.12 -12.70 -0.76
C LEU A 31 9.25 -12.98 0.74
N ASP A 32 10.08 -13.93 1.14
CA ASP A 32 10.31 -14.28 2.54
C ASP A 32 10.99 -13.14 3.32
N ASP A 33 11.94 -12.46 2.69
CA ASP A 33 12.58 -11.25 3.24
C ASP A 33 11.57 -10.10 3.39
N TYR A 34 10.70 -9.90 2.39
CA TYR A 34 9.60 -8.94 2.48
C TYR A 34 8.65 -9.27 3.64
N LEU A 35 8.22 -10.53 3.77
CA LEU A 35 7.33 -10.98 4.85
C LEU A 35 7.97 -10.80 6.23
N THR A 36 9.26 -11.12 6.35
CA THR A 36 10.02 -10.92 7.60
C THR A 36 10.10 -9.43 7.96
N SER A 37 10.31 -8.56 6.98
CA SER A 37 10.29 -7.10 7.20
C SER A 37 8.92 -6.58 7.62
N MET A 38 7.84 -7.23 7.18
CA MET A 38 6.45 -6.92 7.52
C MET A 38 5.99 -7.56 8.84
N ALA A 39 6.65 -8.60 9.33
CA ALA A 39 6.24 -9.36 10.52
C ALA A 39 6.22 -8.53 11.81
N LEU A 40 7.00 -7.45 11.87
CA LEU A 40 7.02 -6.53 13.02
C LEU A 40 5.83 -5.57 13.05
N LEU A 41 5.16 -5.37 11.91
CA LEU A 41 4.10 -4.38 11.72
C LEU A 41 2.83 -4.71 12.53
N PRO A 42 2.32 -5.97 12.56
CA PRO A 42 1.21 -6.35 13.43
C PRO A 42 1.54 -6.17 14.92
N HIS A 43 2.80 -6.43 15.30
CA HIS A 43 3.24 -6.34 16.70
C HIS A 43 3.36 -4.88 17.18
N THR A 44 3.84 -3.97 16.34
CA THR A 44 3.83 -2.52 16.63
C THR A 44 2.41 -1.96 16.62
N LEU A 45 1.55 -2.42 15.71
CA LEU A 45 0.16 -2.01 15.65
C LEU A 45 -0.61 -2.43 16.91
N ALA A 46 -0.41 -3.66 17.39
CA ALA A 46 -1.03 -4.16 18.62
C ALA A 46 -0.57 -3.40 19.88
N LYS A 47 0.70 -2.98 19.95
CA LYS A 47 1.24 -2.27 21.12
C LYS A 47 0.92 -0.77 21.13
N THR A 48 0.95 -0.12 19.98
CA THR A 48 0.94 1.35 19.88
C THR A 48 -0.30 1.91 19.18
N GLY A 49 -1.14 1.07 18.57
CA GLY A 49 -2.26 1.50 17.74
C GLY A 49 -1.85 2.23 16.46
N LYS A 50 -0.54 2.27 16.17
CA LYS A 50 0.06 2.94 15.01
C LYS A 50 1.03 1.96 14.34
N PRO A 51 1.12 1.97 13.00
CA PRO A 51 1.94 1.01 12.24
C PRO A 51 3.46 1.13 12.47
N GLY A 52 3.93 2.05 13.32
CA GLY A 52 5.36 2.22 13.66
C GLY A 52 6.25 2.68 12.49
N MET A 53 5.65 3.00 11.34
CA MET A 53 6.33 3.34 10.09
C MET A 53 5.70 4.58 9.46
N SER A 54 6.49 5.39 8.73
CA SER A 54 5.98 6.58 8.05
C SER A 54 5.02 6.20 6.91
N ARG A 55 4.03 7.06 6.63
CA ARG A 55 3.08 6.88 5.51
C ARG A 55 3.81 6.58 4.19
N LYS A 56 4.94 7.25 3.93
CA LYS A 56 5.72 7.05 2.69
C LYS A 56 6.33 5.66 2.61
N ASP A 57 6.87 5.15 3.71
CA ASP A 57 7.53 3.84 3.74
C ASP A 57 6.50 2.70 3.63
N LEU A 58 5.33 2.91 4.22
CA LEU A 58 4.20 2.00 4.11
C LEU A 58 3.71 1.89 2.65
N ILE A 59 3.63 3.02 1.93
CA ILE A 59 3.32 3.05 0.50
C ILE A 59 4.41 2.37 -0.34
N LYS A 60 5.69 2.55 -0.01
CA LYS A 60 6.79 1.85 -0.72
C LYS A 60 6.66 0.34 -0.58
N LYS A 61 6.43 -0.15 0.63
CA LYS A 61 6.23 -1.59 0.89
C LYS A 61 5.01 -2.15 0.16
N LEU A 62 3.93 -1.38 0.09
CA LEU A 62 2.75 -1.71 -0.70
C LEU A 62 3.07 -1.86 -2.20
N GLY A 63 3.96 -1.00 -2.72
CA GLY A 63 4.47 -1.07 -4.08
C GLY A 63 5.35 -2.30 -4.34
N GLU A 64 6.22 -2.66 -3.40
CA GLU A 64 7.02 -3.90 -3.45
C GLU A 64 6.12 -5.13 -3.56
N LEU A 65 5.03 -5.20 -2.78
CA LEU A 65 4.06 -6.30 -2.90
C LEU A 65 3.36 -6.33 -4.26
N MET A 66 3.00 -5.18 -4.81
CA MET A 66 2.43 -5.11 -6.15
C MET A 66 3.41 -5.60 -7.22
N GLN A 67 4.71 -5.32 -7.06
CA GLN A 67 5.76 -5.81 -7.95
C GLN A 67 5.89 -7.34 -7.88
N PHE A 68 5.87 -7.94 -6.68
CA PHE A 68 5.85 -9.40 -6.53
C PHE A 68 4.62 -10.02 -7.20
N ARG A 69 3.45 -9.43 -7.00
CA ARG A 69 2.20 -9.90 -7.59
C ARG A 69 2.23 -9.84 -9.13
N GLN A 70 2.83 -8.78 -9.69
CA GLN A 70 3.05 -8.65 -11.12
C GLN A 70 4.05 -9.69 -11.65
N GLN A 71 5.17 -9.91 -10.97
CA GLN A 71 6.16 -10.92 -11.36
C GLN A 71 5.58 -12.33 -11.36
N LEU A 72 4.78 -12.69 -10.35
CA LEU A 72 4.10 -13.98 -10.31
C LEU A 72 3.05 -14.12 -11.40
N ASN A 73 2.20 -13.11 -11.61
CA ASN A 73 1.18 -13.20 -12.66
C ASN A 73 1.79 -13.35 -14.06
N LEU A 74 2.85 -12.61 -14.36
CA LEU A 74 3.51 -12.67 -15.67
C LEU A 74 4.26 -13.98 -15.91
N ASN A 75 4.78 -14.62 -14.86
CA ASN A 75 5.54 -15.85 -14.98
C ASN A 75 4.74 -17.11 -14.58
N ARG A 76 3.44 -16.97 -14.29
CA ARG A 76 2.56 -18.07 -13.84
C ARG A 76 2.56 -19.23 -14.84
N GLU A 77 2.49 -18.92 -16.12
CA GLU A 77 2.54 -19.89 -17.22
C GLU A 77 3.89 -20.64 -17.28
N ASN A 78 4.99 -19.94 -16.98
CA ASN A 78 6.32 -20.54 -16.95
C ASN A 78 6.57 -21.45 -15.73
N PHE A 79 5.86 -21.25 -14.61
CA PHE A 79 6.08 -22.03 -13.39
C PHE A 79 5.05 -23.16 -13.18
N VAL A 80 3.81 -22.98 -13.66
CA VAL A 80 2.68 -23.86 -13.33
C VAL A 80 2.35 -24.84 -14.45
N GLU A 81 2.51 -24.44 -15.71
CA GLU A 81 2.02 -25.21 -16.85
C GLU A 81 3.13 -25.95 -17.59
N VAL A 82 2.79 -27.17 -18.03
CA VAL A 82 3.63 -27.97 -18.92
C VAL A 82 3.57 -27.29 -20.28
N PRO A 83 4.69 -26.85 -20.87
CA PRO A 83 4.64 -26.11 -22.13
C PRO A 83 3.99 -26.93 -23.25
N ASP A 84 3.18 -26.28 -24.09
CA ASP A 84 2.45 -26.93 -25.21
C ASP A 84 3.36 -27.74 -26.14
N PHE A 85 4.64 -27.36 -26.23
CA PHE A 85 5.68 -28.09 -26.97
C PHE A 85 5.81 -29.56 -26.52
N TYR A 86 5.59 -29.87 -25.24
CA TYR A 86 5.66 -31.23 -24.71
C TYR A 86 4.41 -32.07 -25.04
N TRP A 87 3.31 -31.48 -25.50
CA TRP A 87 2.11 -32.23 -25.90
C TRP A 87 2.26 -32.95 -27.24
N ALA A 88 3.18 -32.51 -28.09
CA ALA A 88 3.48 -33.20 -29.35
C ALA A 88 4.23 -34.53 -29.14
N GLU A 89 4.84 -34.72 -27.96
CA GLU A 89 5.83 -35.77 -27.73
C GLU A 89 5.60 -36.48 -26.36
N PRO A 90 4.84 -37.60 -26.32
CA PRO A 90 4.37 -38.22 -25.07
C PRO A 90 5.49 -38.79 -24.17
N GLU A 91 6.65 -39.12 -24.74
CA GLU A 91 7.88 -39.50 -24.01
C GLU A 91 8.43 -38.31 -23.19
N LEU A 92 8.42 -37.13 -23.81
CA LEU A 92 8.87 -35.87 -23.21
C LEU A 92 7.95 -35.43 -22.07
N GLU A 93 6.64 -35.58 -22.27
CA GLU A 93 5.61 -35.26 -21.29
C GLU A 93 5.76 -36.11 -20.01
N LYS A 94 6.02 -37.41 -20.15
CA LYS A 94 6.24 -38.32 -19.00
C LYS A 94 7.50 -37.97 -18.21
N CYS A 95 8.61 -37.68 -18.90
CA CYS A 95 9.84 -37.25 -18.26
C CYS A 95 9.66 -35.91 -17.52
N PHE A 96 9.05 -34.93 -18.17
CA PHE A 96 8.81 -33.62 -17.59
C PHE A 96 7.85 -33.67 -16.40
N LYS A 97 6.77 -34.46 -16.47
CA LYS A 97 5.83 -34.68 -15.35
C LYS A 97 6.50 -35.37 -14.17
N SER A 98 7.28 -36.43 -14.39
CA SER A 98 8.01 -37.11 -13.31
C SER A 98 8.99 -36.16 -12.63
N LEU A 99 9.70 -35.34 -13.41
CA LEU A 99 10.68 -34.41 -12.88
C LEU A 99 10.04 -33.24 -12.12
N THR A 100 8.93 -32.69 -12.62
CA THR A 100 8.17 -31.62 -11.96
C THR A 100 7.55 -32.10 -10.65
N ASN A 101 7.15 -33.38 -10.60
CA ASN A 101 6.65 -34.03 -9.39
C ASN A 101 7.78 -34.31 -8.39
N ALA A 102 8.94 -34.80 -8.86
CA ALA A 102 10.12 -35.02 -8.03
C ALA A 102 10.69 -33.72 -7.43
N LEU A 103 10.53 -32.59 -8.12
CA LEU A 103 10.96 -31.26 -7.66
C LEU A 103 9.90 -30.52 -6.81
N GLU A 104 8.74 -31.15 -6.53
CA GLU A 104 7.62 -30.57 -5.77
C GLU A 104 7.16 -29.17 -6.24
N VAL A 105 7.38 -28.83 -7.51
CA VAL A 105 7.16 -27.47 -8.05
C VAL A 105 5.71 -27.01 -7.81
N ARG A 106 4.75 -27.93 -7.89
CA ARG A 106 3.32 -27.67 -7.66
C ARG A 106 3.00 -27.38 -6.19
N GLY A 107 3.57 -28.13 -5.26
CA GLY A 107 3.37 -27.92 -3.82
C GLY A 107 3.98 -26.61 -3.34
N ARG A 108 5.19 -26.29 -3.83
CA ARG A 108 5.87 -25.02 -3.54
C ARG A 108 5.11 -23.81 -4.09
N THR A 109 4.58 -23.92 -5.30
CA THR A 109 3.76 -22.85 -5.89
C THR A 109 2.46 -22.61 -5.12
N ALA A 110 1.82 -23.66 -4.60
CA ALA A 110 0.64 -23.52 -3.76
C ALA A 110 0.96 -22.77 -2.45
N SER A 111 2.03 -23.17 -1.75
CA SER A 111 2.47 -22.49 -0.52
C SER A 111 2.86 -21.02 -0.76
N LEU A 112 3.52 -20.73 -1.88
CA LEU A 112 3.79 -19.36 -2.33
C LEU A 112 2.50 -18.55 -2.53
N ASN A 113 1.51 -19.15 -3.17
CA ASN A 113 0.22 -18.49 -3.42
C ASN A 113 -0.51 -18.16 -2.11
N ASP A 114 -0.43 -19.03 -1.10
CA ASP A 114 -0.98 -18.77 0.23
C ASP A 114 -0.24 -17.61 0.93
N LYS A 115 1.10 -17.59 0.85
CA LYS A 115 1.93 -16.47 1.37
C LYS A 115 1.56 -15.12 0.72
N ILE A 116 1.32 -15.10 -0.59
CA ILE A 116 0.92 -13.89 -1.32
C ILE A 116 -0.49 -13.45 -0.94
N THR A 117 -1.41 -14.40 -0.77
CA THR A 117 -2.79 -14.11 -0.33
C THR A 117 -2.78 -13.46 1.04
N TYR A 118 -2.00 -14.02 1.98
CA TYR A 118 -1.80 -13.41 3.30
C TYR A 118 -1.20 -11.99 3.21
N ALA A 119 -0.19 -11.79 2.36
CA ALA A 119 0.40 -10.48 2.15
C ALA A 119 -0.63 -9.47 1.56
N ALA A 120 -1.52 -9.93 0.68
CA ALA A 120 -2.59 -9.10 0.11
C ALA A 120 -3.61 -8.65 1.17
N ASP A 121 -3.95 -9.51 2.12
CA ASP A 121 -4.82 -9.17 3.24
C ASP A 121 -4.17 -8.11 4.15
N ILE A 122 -2.89 -8.26 4.46
CA ILE A 122 -2.11 -7.25 5.18
C ILE A 122 -2.10 -5.92 4.41
N GLN A 123 -1.92 -5.96 3.10
CA GLN A 123 -2.00 -4.78 2.24
C GLN A 123 -3.37 -4.09 2.32
N SER A 124 -4.46 -4.85 2.36
CA SER A 124 -5.81 -4.30 2.48
C SER A 124 -5.99 -3.56 3.82
N MET A 125 -5.57 -4.19 4.92
CA MET A 125 -5.60 -3.56 6.25
C MET A 125 -4.74 -2.29 6.30
N LEU A 126 -3.53 -2.33 5.74
CA LEU A 126 -2.62 -1.18 5.68
C LEU A 126 -3.23 -0.01 4.88
N ARG A 127 -3.89 -0.29 3.76
CA ARG A 127 -4.61 0.72 2.97
C ARG A 127 -5.74 1.36 3.75
N GLN A 128 -6.49 0.59 4.52
CA GLN A 128 -7.58 1.10 5.35
C GLN A 128 -7.05 2.07 6.42
N LEU A 129 -5.99 1.67 7.15
CA LEU A 129 -5.34 2.54 8.15
C LEU A 129 -4.81 3.85 7.54
N LEU A 130 -4.24 3.78 6.34
CA LEU A 130 -3.79 4.97 5.61
C LEU A 130 -4.94 5.90 5.23
N THR A 131 -6.05 5.34 4.75
CA THR A 131 -7.23 6.10 4.31
C THR A 131 -7.89 6.81 5.48
N GLU A 132 -8.01 6.13 6.61
CA GLU A 132 -8.58 6.70 7.84
C GLU A 132 -7.73 7.86 8.37
N SER A 133 -6.40 7.72 8.35
CA SER A 133 -5.49 8.83 8.69
C SER A 133 -5.56 10.02 7.72
N SER A 134 -5.95 9.79 6.45
CA SER A 134 -6.06 10.86 5.46
C SER A 134 -7.36 11.66 5.61
N SER A 135 -8.42 11.01 6.09
CA SER A 135 -9.70 11.67 6.35
C SER A 135 -9.54 12.81 7.36
N HIS A 136 -8.77 12.57 8.43
CA HIS A 136 -8.52 13.58 9.46
C HIS A 136 -7.76 14.82 8.95
N SER A 137 -6.86 14.67 7.98
CA SER A 137 -6.16 15.83 7.39
C SER A 137 -7.11 16.74 6.61
N MET A 138 -8.10 16.18 5.93
CA MET A 138 -9.10 16.97 5.18
C MET A 138 -10.02 17.74 6.14
N GLU A 139 -10.40 17.12 7.25
CA GLU A 139 -11.19 17.77 8.30
C GLU A 139 -10.48 19.01 8.87
N LEU A 140 -9.19 18.89 9.20
CA LEU A 140 -8.40 20.01 9.71
C LEU A 140 -8.25 21.16 8.69
N ILE A 141 -8.18 20.86 7.40
CA ILE A 141 -8.16 21.88 6.35
C ILE A 141 -9.48 22.65 6.34
N ILE A 142 -10.63 21.97 6.43
CA ILE A 142 -11.95 22.63 6.47
C ILE A 142 -12.07 23.51 7.72
N ILE A 143 -11.68 22.99 8.90
CA ILE A 143 -11.70 23.77 10.15
C ILE A 143 -10.80 25.02 10.03
N ALA A 144 -9.61 24.88 9.45
CA ALA A 144 -8.70 26.01 9.24
C ALA A 144 -9.29 27.06 8.28
N LEU A 145 -9.95 26.64 7.19
CA LEU A 145 -10.60 27.55 6.24
C LEU A 145 -11.73 28.34 6.90
N ILE A 146 -12.57 27.67 7.70
CA ILE A 146 -13.64 28.34 8.47
C ILE A 146 -13.04 29.31 9.49
N ALA A 147 -11.98 28.91 10.19
CA ALA A 147 -11.31 29.77 11.17
C ALA A 147 -10.75 31.05 10.52
N VAL A 148 -10.14 30.95 9.34
CA VAL A 148 -9.65 32.11 8.58
C VAL A 148 -10.81 33.04 8.20
N GLU A 149 -11.91 32.50 7.70
CA GLU A 149 -13.10 33.29 7.34
C GLU A 149 -13.65 34.06 8.54
N VAL A 150 -13.79 33.39 9.69
CA VAL A 150 -14.26 34.01 10.94
C VAL A 150 -13.31 35.12 11.41
N VAL A 151 -12.01 34.90 11.33
CA VAL A 151 -11.01 35.94 11.68
C VAL A 151 -11.14 37.16 10.77
N ILE A 152 -11.33 36.97 9.46
CA ILE A 152 -11.53 38.06 8.51
C ILE A 152 -12.82 38.83 8.82
N ALA A 153 -13.92 38.13 9.09
CA ALA A 153 -15.20 38.73 9.47
C ALA A 153 -15.07 39.57 10.75
N ILE A 154 -14.39 39.05 11.79
CA ILE A 154 -14.14 39.78 13.04
C ILE A 154 -13.30 41.04 12.79
N ILE A 155 -12.25 40.98 11.97
CA ILE A 155 -11.42 42.16 11.67
C ILE A 155 -12.24 43.22 10.91
N ARG A 156 -13.13 42.79 10.01
CA ARG A 156 -13.90 43.69 9.15
C ARG A 156 -15.10 44.32 9.86
N GLU A 157 -15.91 43.53 10.55
CA GLU A 157 -17.16 43.99 11.19
C GLU A 157 -17.00 44.22 12.71
N GLY A 158 -15.96 43.68 13.34
CA GLY A 158 -15.70 43.82 14.77
C GLY A 158 -15.48 45.27 15.26
N PRO A 159 -14.81 46.17 14.52
CA PRO A 159 -14.62 47.55 14.96
C PRO A 159 -15.94 48.31 15.11
N GLU A 160 -16.87 48.14 14.15
CA GLU A 160 -18.18 48.81 14.19
C GLU A 160 -19.09 48.22 15.28
N LEU A 161 -19.08 46.90 15.44
CA LEU A 161 -19.84 46.23 16.50
C LEU A 161 -19.31 46.58 17.90
N TRP A 162 -17.99 46.73 18.08
CA TRP A 162 -17.39 47.17 19.35
C TRP A 162 -17.76 48.60 19.69
N HIS A 163 -17.78 49.49 18.70
CA HIS A 163 -18.25 50.87 18.88
C HIS A 163 -19.74 50.94 19.24
N MET A 164 -20.58 50.04 18.72
CA MET A 164 -22.00 49.99 19.06
C MET A 164 -22.27 49.33 20.43
N ALA A 165 -21.41 48.39 20.85
CA ALA A 165 -21.52 47.68 22.12
C ALA A 165 -20.88 48.42 23.32
N PHE A 166 -19.80 49.19 23.11
CA PHE A 166 -19.11 49.97 24.15
C PHE A 166 -19.29 51.49 24.01
N GLY A 167 -19.91 51.96 22.93
CA GLY A 167 -20.20 53.38 22.69
C GLY A 167 -21.61 53.78 23.11
N THR A 168 -21.91 53.68 24.41
CA THR A 168 -22.96 54.49 25.04
C THR A 168 -22.59 54.63 26.50
N GLU A 169 -21.73 55.60 26.82
CA GLU A 169 -21.61 56.25 28.13
C GLU A 169 -20.62 57.42 27.94
N GLU A 170 -21.11 58.62 27.61
CA GLU A 170 -20.62 59.91 28.12
C GLU A 170 -21.58 61.02 27.67
N HIS A 171 -22.52 61.33 28.56
CA HIS A 171 -23.33 62.54 28.55
C HIS A 171 -22.45 63.75 28.94
N LYS A 172 -22.50 64.85 28.20
CA LYS A 172 -22.10 66.20 28.67
C LYS A 172 -22.93 67.23 27.90
N GLU A 173 -24.08 67.66 28.42
CA GLU A 173 -24.20 68.75 29.40
C GLU A 173 -23.42 70.01 28.98
N HIS A 174 -23.89 70.69 27.92
CA HIS A 174 -23.54 72.09 27.63
C HIS A 174 -24.69 72.79 26.89
N SER A 175 -25.83 72.97 27.55
CA SER A 175 -26.84 73.95 27.10
C SER A 175 -27.69 74.45 28.28
N SER A 176 -27.06 74.97 29.33
CA SER A 176 -27.75 75.78 30.34
C SER A 176 -27.00 77.05 30.76
N ALA A 177 -25.86 77.36 30.12
CA ALA A 177 -25.05 78.53 30.44
C ALA A 177 -24.88 79.47 29.24
N LYS A 178 -25.98 79.79 28.55
CA LYS A 178 -26.06 81.07 27.83
C LYS A 178 -27.40 81.75 28.09
N VAL A 179 -27.32 82.77 28.97
CA VAL A 179 -27.88 84.11 28.73
C VAL A 179 -29.41 84.18 28.73
N SER A 180 -30.17 84.65 29.73
CA SER A 180 -29.94 85.67 30.75
C SER A 180 -29.08 86.85 30.29
N THR A 181 -29.58 87.61 29.31
CA THR A 181 -29.47 89.08 29.28
C THR A 181 -30.53 89.62 28.33
N ALA A 182 -31.28 90.60 28.86
CA ALA A 182 -32.08 91.63 28.19
C ALA A 182 -33.39 91.19 27.53
#